data_AF-A0A7S1X0C0-F1
#
_entry.id   AF-A0A7S1X0C0-F1
#
_cell.length_a   1.000
_cell.length_b   1.000
_cell.length_c   1.000
_cell.angle_alpha   90.00
_cell.angle_beta   90.00
_cell.angle_gamma   90.00
#
_symmetry.space_group_name_H-M   'P 1'
#
loop_
_entity.id
_entity.type
_entity.pdbx_description
1 polymer ?
#
loop_
_entity_poly.entity_id
_entity_poly.type
_entity_poly.pdbx_seq_one_letter_code
_entity_poly.pdbx_strand_id
1 'polypeptide(L)'
;METLRFYAMQSSVDAGFWAELRSRKLNSLRLSEEGLALSGRLSASARAELPSCLQLDAASFEVDQVTHHPAGQYFLPGTLQAMNTLEGFKDFDRSAALQQAGRQVWQAIVSGAAEAEPSLLCPFFLLTHADLKKYHFFYWFAFPALKPPAPFKSSAPRSLLDAMGAEVAAKVAAACDQWRAAQSARHLWILDLTTSDGASPKAVPLSSAADLIAAGGRFALAVADPSNLRDHPGWPLRNALLLAAARWKVERLTVVCVREARGRCDPATSVSFEVECPQVPAGW
;
A
#
# COMPACT_ATOMS: atom_id res chain seq x y z
N MET A 1 0.94 0.89 -25.42
CA MET A 1 0.87 1.01 -23.95
C MET A 1 0.40 2.42 -23.61
N GLU A 2 -0.46 2.55 -22.61
CA GLU A 2 -1.05 3.83 -22.19
C GLU A 2 -0.45 4.28 -20.86
N THR A 3 -0.65 5.55 -20.50
CA THR A 3 -0.21 6.04 -19.18
C THR A 3 -1.03 5.36 -18.09
N LEU A 4 -0.35 4.68 -17.16
CA LEU A 4 -0.99 4.00 -16.04
C LEU A 4 -1.61 5.01 -15.08
N ARG A 5 -2.89 4.84 -14.79
CA ARG A 5 -3.65 5.63 -13.82
C ARG A 5 -3.90 4.79 -12.57
N PHE A 6 -4.05 5.44 -11.42
CA PHE A 6 -4.22 4.77 -10.13
C PHE A 6 -5.52 5.21 -9.48
N TYR A 7 -6.20 4.28 -8.83
CA TYR A 7 -7.31 4.58 -7.96
C TYR A 7 -6.80 5.27 -6.69
N ALA A 8 -7.35 6.43 -6.36
CA ALA A 8 -6.96 7.18 -5.18
C ALA A 8 -7.37 6.43 -3.91
N MET A 9 -6.44 6.28 -2.96
CA MET A 9 -6.74 5.66 -1.69
C MET A 9 -7.77 6.48 -0.91
N GLN A 10 -8.73 5.78 -0.31
CA GLN A 10 -9.73 6.37 0.57
C GLN A 10 -9.38 6.06 2.03
N SER A 11 -9.82 6.92 2.94
CA SER A 11 -9.73 6.74 4.39
C SER A 11 -11.12 6.53 4.98
N SER A 12 -11.22 5.69 6.01
CA SER A 12 -12.39 5.58 6.88
C SER A 12 -11.93 5.65 8.33
N VAL A 13 -12.56 6.50 9.14
CA VAL A 13 -12.20 6.70 10.54
C VAL A 13 -13.40 6.40 11.41
N ASP A 14 -13.26 5.41 12.28
CA ASP A 14 -14.28 5.00 13.22
C ASP A 14 -14.46 6.02 14.36
N ALA A 15 -15.66 6.06 14.95
CA ALA A 15 -15.94 6.93 16.09
C ALA A 15 -15.03 6.66 17.30
N GLY A 16 -14.62 5.40 17.50
CA GLY A 16 -13.68 4.99 18.53
C GLY A 16 -12.30 5.62 18.40
N PHE A 17 -11.83 5.86 17.16
CA PHE A 17 -10.58 6.59 16.92
C PHE A 17 -10.65 8.01 17.50
N TRP A 18 -11.75 8.73 17.26
CA TRP A 18 -11.93 10.10 17.74
C TRP A 18 -12.09 10.17 19.27
N ALA A 19 -12.78 9.19 19.85
CA ALA A 19 -12.89 9.06 21.31
C ALA A 19 -11.52 8.85 21.96
N GLU A 20 -10.70 7.97 21.39
CA GLU A 20 -9.34 7.71 21.86
C GLU A 20 -8.43 8.93 21.70
N LEU A 21 -8.48 9.60 20.53
CA LEU A 21 -7.74 10.84 20.31
C LEU A 21 -8.09 11.91 21.35
N ARG A 22 -9.38 12.08 21.66
CA ARG A 22 -9.83 13.01 22.69
C ARG A 22 -9.26 12.65 24.06
N SER A 23 -9.33 11.37 24.44
CA SER A 23 -8.76 10.89 25.70
C SER A 23 -7.27 11.22 25.79
N ARG A 24 -6.49 10.91 24.74
CA ARG A 24 -5.06 11.24 24.67
C ARG A 24 -4.82 12.75 24.71
N LYS A 25 -5.58 13.56 23.96
CA LYS A 25 -5.42 15.01 23.94
C LYS A 25 -5.67 15.65 25.32
N LEU A 26 -6.64 15.15 26.07
CA LEU A 26 -6.93 15.63 27.43
C LEU A 26 -5.90 15.16 28.46
N ASN A 27 -5.53 13.88 28.42
CA ASN A 27 -4.82 13.24 29.53
C ASN A 27 -3.30 13.27 29.36
N SER A 28 -2.79 13.02 28.14
CA SER A 28 -1.35 12.84 27.88
C SER A 28 -0.76 13.94 27.00
N LEU A 29 -1.34 14.22 25.83
CA LEU A 29 -0.75 15.14 24.85
C LEU A 29 -0.88 16.61 25.30
N ARG A 30 -2.03 16.97 25.88
CA ARG A 30 -2.36 18.34 26.31
C ARG A 30 -2.12 19.34 25.17
N LEU A 31 -1.16 20.24 25.33
CA LEU A 31 -0.80 21.27 24.35
C LEU A 31 0.23 20.78 23.30
N SER A 32 0.76 19.56 23.42
CA SER A 32 1.68 19.01 22.44
C SER A 32 1.00 18.85 21.08
N GLU A 33 1.71 19.26 20.04
CA GLU A 33 1.38 19.06 18.62
C GLU A 33 2.43 18.20 17.92
N GLU A 34 3.25 17.49 18.70
CA GLU A 34 4.22 16.53 18.16
C GLU A 34 3.51 15.39 17.40
N GLY A 35 4.20 14.87 16.39
CA GLY A 35 3.69 13.77 15.58
C GLY A 35 3.55 12.49 16.39
N LEU A 36 2.39 11.84 16.30
CA LEU A 36 2.13 10.54 16.91
C LEU A 36 2.16 9.45 15.85
N ALA A 37 2.84 8.35 16.13
CA ALA A 37 2.79 7.17 15.29
C ALA A 37 1.37 6.57 15.31
N LEU A 38 0.89 6.16 14.15
CA LEU A 38 -0.34 5.42 13.95
C LEU A 38 -0.08 4.15 13.14
N SER A 39 -0.98 3.18 13.29
CA SER A 39 -1.06 1.99 12.46
C SER A 39 -2.44 1.93 11.82
N GLY A 40 -2.51 2.01 10.49
CA GLY A 40 -3.77 1.99 9.74
C GLY A 40 -3.98 0.65 9.06
N ARG A 41 -5.21 0.12 9.12
CA ARG A 41 -5.54 -1.18 8.54
C ARG A 41 -5.97 -1.05 7.09
N LEU A 42 -5.43 -1.88 6.22
CA LEU A 42 -5.79 -2.02 4.81
C LEU A 42 -6.14 -3.48 4.48
N SER A 43 -7.06 -3.68 3.56
CA SER A 43 -7.30 -4.97 2.90
C SER A 43 -7.43 -4.77 1.40
N ALA A 44 -7.32 -5.85 0.64
CA ALA A 44 -7.74 -5.83 -0.77
C ALA A 44 -9.25 -5.58 -0.88
N SER A 45 -9.70 -5.11 -2.05
CA SER A 45 -11.13 -5.05 -2.36
C SER A 45 -11.70 -6.47 -2.38
N ALA A 46 -12.81 -6.67 -1.66
CA ALA A 46 -13.51 -7.94 -1.56
C ALA A 46 -14.88 -7.94 -2.26
N ARG A 47 -15.24 -6.83 -2.90
CA ARG A 47 -16.55 -6.61 -3.54
C ARG A 47 -16.34 -5.89 -4.87
N ALA A 48 -17.04 -6.33 -5.91
CA ALA A 48 -16.91 -5.71 -7.23
C ALA A 48 -17.39 -4.25 -7.23
N GLU A 49 -18.38 -3.94 -6.38
CA GLU A 49 -19.06 -2.65 -6.35
C GLU A 49 -18.38 -1.63 -5.45
N LEU A 50 -17.54 -2.07 -4.51
CA LEU A 50 -16.98 -1.22 -3.46
C LEU A 50 -15.47 -1.38 -3.33
N PRO A 51 -14.71 -0.27 -3.34
CA PRO A 51 -13.30 -0.30 -3.01
C PRO A 51 -13.10 -0.60 -1.52
N SER A 52 -11.90 -1.06 -1.16
CA SER A 52 -11.41 -1.00 0.21
C SER A 52 -10.79 0.37 0.50
N CYS A 53 -10.55 0.64 1.78
CA CYS A 53 -9.99 1.91 2.26
C CYS A 53 -9.05 1.67 3.43
N LEU A 54 -8.20 2.65 3.73
CA LEU A 54 -7.41 2.67 4.96
C LEU A 54 -8.35 2.96 6.14
N GLN A 55 -8.42 2.05 7.10
CA GLN A 55 -9.28 2.16 8.26
C GLN A 55 -8.49 2.54 9.51
N LEU A 56 -8.99 3.52 10.26
CA LEU A 56 -8.52 3.85 11.60
C LEU A 56 -9.62 3.63 12.64
N ASP A 57 -9.24 3.07 13.79
CA ASP A 57 -10.05 2.83 14.98
C ASP A 57 -9.21 3.10 16.25
N ALA A 58 -9.74 2.81 17.44
CA ALA A 58 -9.01 3.05 18.69
C ALA A 58 -7.65 2.30 18.75
N ALA A 59 -7.57 1.09 18.18
CA ALA A 59 -6.35 0.28 18.16
C ALA A 59 -5.27 0.86 17.22
N SER A 60 -5.62 1.82 16.37
CA SER A 60 -4.65 2.49 15.49
C SER A 60 -3.57 3.26 16.24
N PHE A 61 -3.76 3.53 17.54
CA PHE A 61 -2.77 4.15 18.40
C PHE A 61 -1.84 3.16 19.12
N GLU A 62 -2.03 1.85 18.93
CA GLU A 62 -1.30 0.76 19.61
C GLU A 62 -0.22 0.14 18.70
N VAL A 63 0.63 0.98 18.11
CA VAL A 63 1.57 0.61 17.04
C VAL A 63 2.47 -0.57 17.41
N ASP A 64 2.93 -0.65 18.66
CA ASP A 64 3.88 -1.68 19.12
C ASP A 64 3.20 -2.97 19.64
N GLN A 65 1.87 -3.01 19.70
CA GLN A 65 1.14 -4.12 20.35
C GLN A 65 0.53 -5.11 19.35
N VAL A 66 0.60 -4.82 18.04
CA VAL A 66 0.06 -5.69 17.00
C VAL A 66 1.00 -6.88 16.79
N THR A 67 0.76 -7.96 17.55
CA THR A 67 1.52 -9.22 17.45
C THR A 67 0.92 -10.21 16.47
N HIS A 68 -0.35 -10.02 16.08
CA HIS A 68 -1.07 -10.91 15.18
C HIS A 68 -1.81 -10.12 14.10
N HIS A 69 -1.49 -10.39 12.85
CA HIS A 69 -2.19 -9.83 11.70
C HIS A 69 -3.23 -10.82 11.20
N PRO A 70 -4.53 -10.49 11.21
CA PRO A 70 -5.55 -11.34 10.59
C PRO A 70 -5.25 -11.57 9.11
N ALA A 71 -5.59 -12.75 8.60
CA ALA A 71 -5.34 -13.08 7.20
C ALA A 71 -5.98 -12.05 6.25
N GLY A 72 -5.20 -11.58 5.27
CA GLY A 72 -5.64 -10.56 4.31
C GLY A 72 -5.80 -9.14 4.87
N GLN A 73 -5.39 -8.89 6.12
CA GLN A 73 -5.31 -7.55 6.69
C GLN A 73 -3.85 -7.11 6.82
N TYR A 74 -3.57 -5.89 6.39
CA TYR A 74 -2.24 -5.31 6.39
C TYR A 74 -2.24 -4.01 7.16
N PHE A 75 -1.11 -3.71 7.80
CA PHE A 75 -0.96 -2.54 8.64
C PHE A 75 0.06 -1.62 8.01
N LEU A 76 -0.37 -0.39 7.78
CA LEU A 76 0.44 0.66 7.17
C LEU A 76 0.85 1.67 8.25
N PRO A 77 2.11 2.12 8.28
CA PRO A 77 2.53 3.12 9.23
C PRO A 77 1.93 4.48 8.86
N GLY A 78 1.58 5.26 9.88
CA GLY A 78 1.15 6.63 9.68
C GLY A 78 1.61 7.57 10.77
N THR A 79 1.42 8.86 10.52
CA THR A 79 1.70 9.92 11.48
C THR A 79 0.50 10.82 11.64
N LEU A 80 0.07 11.03 12.88
CA LEU A 80 -0.96 11.97 13.27
C LEU A 80 -0.33 13.25 13.79
N GLN A 81 -0.77 14.39 13.27
CA GLN A 81 -0.47 15.70 13.82
C GLN A 81 -1.75 16.40 14.26
N ALA A 82 -1.86 16.65 15.56
CA ALA A 82 -3.08 17.17 16.19
C ALA A 82 -2.91 18.62 16.66
N MET A 83 -3.34 19.56 15.81
CA MET A 83 -3.28 20.99 16.04
C MET A 83 -4.24 21.43 17.16
N ASN A 84 -3.76 22.31 18.03
CA ASN A 84 -4.52 22.87 19.16
C ASN A 84 -5.60 23.84 18.71
N THR A 85 -5.37 24.58 17.63
CA THR A 85 -6.29 25.61 17.12
C THR A 85 -6.75 25.29 15.70
N LEU A 86 -7.95 25.79 15.35
CA LEU A 86 -8.48 25.64 14.00
C LEU A 86 -7.66 26.47 12.99
N GLU A 87 -7.14 27.61 13.42
CA GLU A 87 -6.23 28.46 12.65
C GLU A 87 -4.94 27.69 12.33
N GLY A 88 -4.32 27.06 13.33
CA GLY A 88 -3.13 26.22 13.14
C GLY A 88 -3.38 25.06 12.17
N PHE A 89 -4.57 24.44 12.21
CA PHE A 89 -4.95 23.44 11.22
C PHE A 89 -5.08 23.99 9.80
N LYS A 90 -5.64 25.19 9.64
CA LYS A 90 -5.79 25.83 8.32
C LYS A 90 -4.43 26.24 7.75
N ASP A 91 -3.59 26.84 8.58
CA ASP A 91 -2.29 27.41 8.21
C ASP A 91 -1.16 26.39 8.17
N PHE A 92 -1.42 25.14 8.58
CA PHE A 92 -0.44 24.06 8.53
C PHE A 92 0.16 23.89 7.13
N ASP A 93 1.50 23.83 7.05
CA ASP A 93 2.22 23.63 5.79
C ASP A 93 2.15 22.17 5.34
N ARG A 94 1.01 21.85 4.70
CA ARG A 94 0.71 20.55 4.10
C ARG A 94 1.75 20.14 3.05
N SER A 95 2.32 21.12 2.34
CA SER A 95 3.31 20.86 1.28
C SER A 95 4.63 20.40 1.88
N ALA A 96 5.13 21.08 2.90
CA ALA A 96 6.35 20.68 3.60
C ALA A 96 6.22 19.29 4.23
N ALA A 97 5.07 18.99 4.87
CA ALA A 97 4.80 17.66 5.43
C ALA A 97 4.81 16.55 4.37
N LEU A 98 4.13 16.77 3.23
CA LEU A 98 4.12 15.83 2.11
C LEU A 98 5.51 15.64 1.49
N GLN A 99 6.31 16.70 1.36
CA GLN A 99 7.67 16.61 0.87
C GLN A 99 8.57 15.81 1.83
N GLN A 100 8.42 16.02 3.13
CA GLN A 100 9.15 15.26 4.15
C GLN A 100 8.81 13.77 4.09
N ALA A 101 7.52 13.43 4.03
CA ALA A 101 7.10 12.05 3.89
C ALA A 101 7.58 11.41 2.57
N GLY A 102 7.56 12.18 1.47
CA GLY A 102 8.14 11.74 0.19
C GLY A 102 9.63 11.42 0.30
N ARG A 103 10.42 12.27 0.97
CA ARG A 103 11.85 12.01 1.22
C ARG A 103 12.07 10.73 2.01
N GLN A 104 11.25 10.46 3.02
CA GLN A 104 11.33 9.22 3.81
C GLN A 104 11.02 7.98 2.98
N VAL A 105 9.97 8.02 2.15
CA VAL A 105 9.66 6.93 1.21
C VAL A 105 10.82 6.69 0.26
N TRP A 106 11.41 7.76 -0.31
CA TRP A 106 12.54 7.62 -1.21
C TRP A 106 13.77 7.04 -0.51
N GLN A 107 14.08 7.50 0.71
CA GLN A 107 15.16 6.95 1.52
C GLN A 107 14.96 5.45 1.82
N ALA A 108 13.73 5.02 2.09
CA ALA A 108 13.40 3.61 2.30
C ALA A 108 13.62 2.78 1.03
N ILE A 109 13.32 3.35 -0.15
CA ILE A 109 13.60 2.72 -1.45
C ILE A 109 15.12 2.62 -1.67
N VAL A 110 15.88 3.71 -1.62
CA VAL A 110 17.32 3.66 -1.97
C VAL A 110 18.17 2.89 -0.96
N SER A 111 17.75 2.81 0.31
CA SER A 111 18.44 2.01 1.33
C SER A 111 18.13 0.52 1.26
N GLY A 112 17.03 0.11 0.60
CA GLY A 112 16.54 -1.26 0.59
C GLY A 112 15.64 -1.61 1.79
N ALA A 113 15.45 -0.68 2.73
CA ALA A 113 14.56 -0.87 3.87
C ALA A 113 13.12 -1.21 3.43
N ALA A 114 12.65 -0.64 2.32
CA ALA A 114 11.33 -0.92 1.77
C ALA A 114 11.17 -2.34 1.18
N GLU A 115 12.27 -3.03 0.85
CA GLU A 115 12.20 -4.45 0.44
C GLU A 115 12.05 -5.37 1.66
N ALA A 116 12.64 -4.97 2.80
CA ALA A 116 12.51 -5.67 4.07
C ALA A 116 11.17 -5.38 4.76
N GLU A 117 10.70 -4.14 4.74
CA GLU A 117 9.43 -3.70 5.32
C GLU A 117 8.61 -2.90 4.28
N PRO A 118 7.84 -3.60 3.42
CA PRO A 118 7.08 -2.98 2.33
C PRO A 118 6.05 -1.93 2.77
N SER A 119 5.59 -1.97 4.02
CA SER A 119 4.66 -0.96 4.56
C SER A 119 5.21 0.47 4.50
N LEU A 120 6.54 0.64 4.48
CA LEU A 120 7.21 1.92 4.28
C LEU A 120 6.97 2.55 2.90
N LEU A 121 6.48 1.78 1.92
CA LEU A 121 6.11 2.30 0.60
C LEU A 121 4.74 2.97 0.60
N CYS A 122 3.90 2.71 1.60
CA CYS A 122 2.55 3.25 1.64
C CYS A 122 2.23 3.91 2.99
N PRO A 123 3.04 4.88 3.45
CA PRO A 123 2.73 5.59 4.68
C PRO A 123 1.49 6.48 4.48
N PHE A 124 0.89 6.90 5.59
CA PHE A 124 -0.15 7.94 5.57
C PHE A 124 0.13 9.04 6.59
N PHE A 125 -0.44 10.21 6.36
CA PHE A 125 -0.37 11.33 7.27
C PHE A 125 -1.79 11.82 7.58
N LEU A 126 -2.09 12.05 8.85
CA LEU A 126 -3.36 12.55 9.33
C LEU A 126 -3.13 13.87 10.06
N LEU A 127 -3.58 14.98 9.46
CA LEU A 127 -3.65 16.26 10.14
C LEU A 127 -5.04 16.40 10.77
N THR A 128 -5.13 16.84 12.01
CA THR A 128 -6.43 17.10 12.65
C THR A 128 -6.41 18.28 13.60
N HIS A 129 -7.59 18.89 13.78
CA HIS A 129 -7.91 19.73 14.91
C HIS A 129 -9.20 19.21 15.56
N ALA A 130 -9.14 18.97 16.87
CA ALA A 130 -10.28 18.48 17.65
C ALA A 130 -10.85 19.61 18.52
N ASP A 131 -12.04 20.12 18.18
CA ASP A 131 -12.80 21.00 19.06
C ASP A 131 -13.47 20.15 20.15
N LEU A 132 -12.77 20.01 21.27
CA LEU A 132 -13.21 19.18 22.39
C LEU A 132 -14.44 19.72 23.13
N LYS A 133 -14.83 20.98 22.88
CA LYS A 133 -16.02 21.60 23.46
C LYS A 133 -17.25 21.25 22.64
N LYS A 134 -17.16 21.34 21.31
CA LYS A 134 -18.26 21.07 20.38
C LYS A 134 -18.30 19.65 19.85
N TYR A 135 -17.28 18.85 20.17
CA TYR A 135 -17.14 17.49 19.64
C TYR A 135 -17.01 17.44 18.11
N HIS A 136 -16.40 18.47 17.52
CA HIS A 136 -16.14 18.56 16.08
C HIS A 136 -14.67 18.23 15.78
N PHE A 137 -14.45 17.33 14.83
CA PHE A 137 -13.12 16.91 14.40
C PHE A 137 -12.90 17.34 12.95
N PHE A 138 -12.00 18.29 12.74
CA PHE A 138 -11.53 18.67 11.42
C PHE A 138 -10.33 17.79 11.09
N TYR A 139 -10.32 17.17 9.93
CA TYR A 139 -9.21 16.28 9.57
C TYR A 139 -8.91 16.29 8.08
N TRP A 140 -7.68 15.91 7.75
CA TRP A 140 -7.20 15.79 6.39
C TRP A 140 -6.19 14.64 6.30
N PHE A 141 -6.46 13.69 5.41
CA PHE A 141 -5.55 12.60 5.09
C PHE A 141 -4.65 12.95 3.91
N ALA A 142 -3.43 12.45 4.00
CA ALA A 142 -2.46 12.43 2.92
C ALA A 142 -1.90 11.02 2.76
N PHE A 143 -1.71 10.60 1.50
CA PHE A 143 -1.12 9.33 1.12
C PHE A 143 0.09 9.59 0.20
N PRO A 144 1.26 9.88 0.77
CA PRO A 144 2.44 10.31 0.02
C PRO A 144 2.80 9.33 -1.10
N ALA A 145 2.80 9.84 -2.33
CA ALA A 145 3.24 9.10 -3.51
C ALA A 145 4.27 9.90 -4.28
N LEU A 146 5.37 9.25 -4.62
CA LEU A 146 6.45 9.86 -5.38
C LEU A 146 6.03 10.02 -6.84
N LYS A 147 6.37 11.18 -7.43
CA LYS A 147 6.17 11.42 -8.86
C LYS A 147 7.37 10.81 -9.61
N PRO A 148 7.20 9.76 -10.42
CA PRO A 148 8.32 9.16 -11.14
C PRO A 148 8.93 10.13 -12.17
N PRO A 149 10.19 9.93 -12.59
CA PRO A 149 10.86 10.79 -13.58
C PRO A 149 10.13 10.83 -14.93
N ALA A 150 9.46 9.74 -15.31
CA ALA A 150 8.51 9.70 -16.41
C ALA A 150 7.27 8.87 -16.00
N PRO A 151 6.09 9.10 -16.62
CA PRO A 151 4.89 8.33 -16.30
C PRO A 151 5.10 6.83 -16.58
N PHE A 152 4.62 5.98 -15.68
CA PHE A 152 4.52 4.54 -15.94
C PHE A 152 3.59 4.30 -17.12
N LYS A 153 3.96 3.39 -18.02
CA LYS A 153 3.11 2.95 -19.11
C LYS A 153 2.70 1.51 -18.88
N SER A 154 1.50 1.12 -19.31
CA SER A 154 1.04 -0.27 -19.15
C SER A 154 0.31 -0.80 -20.39
N SER A 155 0.26 -2.12 -20.48
CA SER A 155 -0.79 -2.80 -21.25
C SER A 155 -2.15 -2.58 -20.59
N ALA A 156 -3.23 -2.82 -21.33
CA ALA A 156 -4.58 -2.80 -20.76
C ALA A 156 -4.70 -3.89 -19.66
N PRO A 157 -5.19 -3.55 -18.45
CA PRO A 157 -5.48 -4.53 -17.41
C PRO A 157 -6.51 -5.57 -17.86
N ARG A 158 -6.16 -6.84 -17.66
CA ARG A 158 -7.05 -8.00 -17.90
C ARG A 158 -7.30 -8.72 -16.60
N SER A 159 -8.41 -9.46 -16.50
CA SER A 159 -8.59 -10.34 -15.34
C SER A 159 -7.43 -11.34 -15.29
N LEU A 160 -7.08 -11.81 -14.10
CA LEU A 160 -6.03 -12.81 -13.94
C LEU A 160 -6.35 -14.08 -14.74
N LEU A 161 -7.64 -14.44 -14.79
CA LEU A 161 -8.17 -15.53 -15.60
C LEU A 161 -7.89 -15.32 -17.10
N ASP A 162 -8.23 -14.15 -17.65
CA ASP A 162 -8.00 -13.83 -19.07
C ASP A 162 -6.50 -13.69 -19.41
N ALA A 163 -5.70 -13.25 -18.44
CA ALA A 163 -4.29 -12.97 -18.64
C ALA A 163 -3.43 -14.23 -18.68
N MET A 164 -3.76 -15.24 -17.87
CA MET A 164 -2.90 -16.43 -17.65
C MET A 164 -3.60 -17.76 -17.96
N GLY A 165 -4.92 -17.78 -18.18
CA GLY A 165 -5.70 -19.00 -18.35
C GLY A 165 -6.08 -19.65 -17.01
N ALA A 166 -7.14 -20.46 -17.02
CA ALA A 166 -7.79 -20.97 -15.80
C ALA A 166 -6.85 -21.75 -14.87
N GLU A 167 -6.02 -22.63 -15.41
CA GLU A 167 -5.13 -23.47 -14.60
C GLU A 167 -4.05 -22.63 -13.90
N VAL A 168 -3.36 -21.76 -14.64
CA VAL A 168 -2.29 -20.92 -14.09
C VAL A 168 -2.85 -19.88 -13.13
N ALA A 169 -3.97 -19.25 -13.48
CA ALA A 169 -4.63 -18.27 -12.63
C ALA A 169 -5.09 -18.88 -11.28
N ALA A 170 -5.56 -20.13 -11.28
CA ALA A 170 -5.89 -20.84 -10.05
C ALA A 170 -4.65 -21.11 -9.17
N LYS A 171 -3.51 -21.49 -9.78
CA LYS A 171 -2.25 -21.70 -9.04
C LYS A 171 -1.71 -20.38 -8.47
N VAL A 172 -1.79 -19.28 -9.23
CA VAL A 172 -1.42 -17.93 -8.74
C VAL A 172 -2.32 -17.52 -7.58
N ALA A 173 -3.63 -17.69 -7.70
CA ALA A 173 -4.57 -17.36 -6.62
C ALA A 173 -4.29 -18.18 -5.35
N ALA A 174 -3.99 -19.47 -5.49
CA ALA A 174 -3.60 -20.32 -4.36
C ALA A 174 -2.30 -19.84 -3.68
N ALA A 175 -1.29 -19.43 -4.46
CA ALA A 175 -0.05 -18.85 -3.92
C ALA A 175 -0.32 -17.53 -3.18
N CYS A 176 -1.19 -16.68 -3.72
CA CYS A 176 -1.63 -15.44 -3.06
C CYS A 176 -2.38 -15.73 -1.76
N ASP A 177 -3.28 -16.72 -1.72
CA ASP A 177 -3.99 -17.10 -0.50
C ASP A 177 -3.06 -17.68 0.56
N GLN A 178 -2.06 -18.48 0.16
CA GLN A 178 -1.04 -18.97 1.07
C GLN A 178 -0.21 -17.82 1.68
N TRP A 179 0.17 -16.83 0.86
CA TRP A 179 0.83 -15.62 1.34
C TRP A 179 -0.05 -14.86 2.32
N ARG A 180 -1.30 -14.57 1.94
CA ARG A 180 -2.27 -13.82 2.75
C ARG A 180 -2.54 -14.44 4.12
N ALA A 181 -2.43 -15.76 4.24
CA ALA A 181 -2.64 -16.49 5.49
C ALA A 181 -1.43 -16.43 6.44
N ALA A 182 -0.25 -16.05 5.96
CA ALA A 182 0.96 -15.98 6.79
C ALA A 182 0.95 -14.75 7.71
N GLN A 183 1.42 -14.90 8.95
CA GLN A 183 1.50 -13.77 9.89
C GLN A 183 2.53 -12.71 9.45
N SER A 184 3.57 -13.11 8.73
CA SER A 184 4.58 -12.21 8.18
C SER A 184 4.16 -11.56 6.86
N ALA A 185 2.94 -11.83 6.38
CA ALA A 185 2.47 -11.29 5.11
C ALA A 185 2.47 -9.76 5.11
N ARG A 186 2.73 -9.21 3.93
CA ARG A 186 2.69 -7.77 3.67
C ARG A 186 1.83 -7.51 2.44
N HIS A 187 1.35 -6.28 2.33
CA HIS A 187 0.44 -5.85 1.26
C HIS A 187 1.07 -5.85 -0.13
N LEU A 188 2.40 -6.03 -0.22
CA LEU A 188 3.18 -6.17 -1.44
C LEU A 188 4.08 -7.41 -1.32
N TRP A 189 4.16 -8.20 -2.38
CA TRP A 189 4.99 -9.39 -2.45
C TRP A 189 5.38 -9.70 -3.89
N ILE A 190 6.27 -10.68 -4.08
CA ILE A 190 6.66 -11.18 -5.39
C ILE A 190 6.01 -12.53 -5.62
N LEU A 191 5.48 -12.74 -6.81
CA LEU A 191 5.13 -14.06 -7.33
C LEU A 191 6.31 -14.55 -8.16
N ASP A 192 7.02 -15.54 -7.65
CA ASP A 192 8.00 -16.28 -8.43
C ASP A 192 7.26 -17.18 -9.42
N LEU A 193 7.42 -16.87 -10.70
CA LEU A 193 6.85 -17.56 -11.85
C LEU A 193 7.92 -18.41 -12.57
N THR A 194 9.09 -18.59 -11.95
CA THR A 194 10.18 -19.41 -12.45
C THR A 194 9.83 -20.87 -12.22
N THR A 195 8.92 -21.39 -13.05
CA THR A 195 8.50 -22.78 -12.98
C THR A 195 8.82 -23.47 -14.31
N SER A 196 9.52 -24.60 -14.25
CA SER A 196 9.50 -25.60 -15.30
C SER A 196 8.07 -26.15 -15.43
N ASP A 197 7.68 -26.63 -16.62
CA ASP A 197 6.34 -27.17 -16.90
C ASP A 197 5.79 -27.98 -15.72
N GLY A 198 4.70 -27.48 -15.12
CA GLY A 198 3.97 -28.14 -14.03
C GLY A 198 4.18 -27.60 -12.62
N ALA A 199 5.25 -26.84 -12.32
CA ALA A 199 5.46 -26.29 -10.98
C ALA A 199 4.54 -25.09 -10.69
N SER A 200 4.03 -25.00 -9.46
CA SER A 200 3.14 -23.91 -9.01
C SER A 200 3.95 -22.65 -8.66
N PRO A 201 3.43 -21.44 -8.97
CA PRO A 201 4.01 -20.19 -8.52
C PRO A 201 4.19 -20.15 -7.00
N LYS A 202 5.22 -19.42 -6.55
CA LYS A 202 5.48 -19.21 -5.12
C LYS A 202 5.40 -17.73 -4.79
N ALA A 203 4.65 -17.38 -3.75
CA ALA A 203 4.67 -16.04 -3.20
C ALA A 203 5.83 -15.89 -2.19
N VAL A 204 6.65 -14.85 -2.39
CA VAL A 204 7.85 -14.58 -1.61
C VAL A 204 7.95 -13.09 -1.24
N PRO A 205 8.69 -12.72 -0.18
CA PRO A 205 8.89 -11.32 0.21
C PRO A 205 9.59 -10.50 -0.88
N LEU A 206 9.46 -9.16 -0.82
CA LEU A 206 10.15 -8.26 -1.75
C LEU A 206 11.67 -8.38 -1.67
N SER A 207 12.22 -8.74 -0.50
CA SER A 207 13.66 -8.97 -0.32
C SER A 207 14.24 -10.11 -1.18
N SER A 208 13.40 -10.98 -1.75
CA SER A 208 13.82 -12.03 -2.67
C SER A 208 14.01 -11.55 -4.12
N ALA A 209 13.74 -10.28 -4.42
CA ALA A 209 13.87 -9.73 -5.78
C ALA A 209 15.28 -9.90 -6.35
N ALA A 210 16.31 -9.55 -5.57
CA ALA A 210 17.69 -9.57 -6.04
C ALA A 210 18.12 -10.98 -6.49
N ASP A 211 17.76 -12.01 -5.72
CA ASP A 211 18.09 -13.40 -6.02
C ASP A 211 17.36 -13.89 -7.28
N LEU A 212 16.08 -13.55 -7.42
CA LEU A 212 15.27 -13.91 -8.59
C LEU A 212 15.80 -13.25 -9.88
N ILE A 213 16.19 -11.97 -9.78
CA ILE A 213 16.78 -11.23 -10.90
C ILE A 213 18.14 -11.84 -11.28
N ALA A 214 19.00 -12.13 -10.30
CA ALA A 214 20.29 -12.75 -10.55
C ALA A 214 20.17 -14.14 -11.18
N ALA A 215 19.12 -14.90 -10.84
CA ALA A 215 18.82 -16.19 -11.44
C ALA A 215 18.22 -16.09 -12.86
N GLY A 216 17.91 -14.88 -13.36
CA GLY A 216 17.18 -14.69 -14.63
C GLY A 216 15.75 -15.22 -14.56
N GLY A 217 15.18 -15.33 -13.36
CA GLY A 217 13.85 -15.85 -13.11
C GLY A 217 12.76 -14.93 -13.64
N ARG A 218 11.58 -15.51 -13.92
CA ARG A 218 10.39 -14.74 -14.25
C ARG A 218 9.61 -14.51 -12.98
N PHE A 219 9.23 -13.25 -12.72
CA PHE A 219 8.45 -12.92 -11.53
C PHE A 219 7.45 -11.80 -11.81
N ALA A 220 6.46 -11.67 -10.94
CA ALA A 220 5.50 -10.58 -10.96
C ALA A 220 5.46 -9.87 -9.60
N LEU A 221 5.22 -8.56 -9.62
CA LEU A 221 4.90 -7.79 -8.41
C LEU A 221 3.41 -7.94 -8.10
N ALA A 222 3.10 -8.50 -6.94
CA ALA A 222 1.74 -8.63 -6.46
C ALA A 222 1.42 -7.58 -5.39
N VAL A 223 0.20 -7.05 -5.44
CA VAL A 223 -0.31 -6.05 -4.48
C VAL A 223 -1.69 -6.45 -3.99
N ALA A 224 -1.92 -6.35 -2.69
CA ALA A 224 -3.26 -6.39 -2.12
C ALA A 224 -3.99 -5.11 -2.52
N ASP A 225 -4.82 -5.21 -3.56
CA ASP A 225 -5.33 -4.05 -4.26
C ASP A 225 -6.63 -3.54 -3.63
N PRO A 226 -6.67 -2.35 -3.01
CA PRO A 226 -7.91 -1.79 -2.46
C PRO A 226 -8.86 -1.29 -3.56
N SER A 227 -8.43 -1.14 -4.81
CA SER A 227 -9.30 -0.73 -5.91
C SER A 227 -10.29 -1.83 -6.29
N ASN A 228 -11.51 -1.45 -6.65
CA ASN A 228 -12.48 -2.32 -7.30
C ASN A 228 -12.59 -2.08 -8.81
N LEU A 229 -11.88 -1.10 -9.37
CA LEU A 229 -11.97 -0.74 -10.79
C LEU A 229 -11.06 -1.60 -11.65
N ARG A 230 -11.52 -2.07 -12.82
CA ARG A 230 -10.73 -2.98 -13.68
C ARG A 230 -9.44 -2.36 -14.21
N ASP A 231 -9.48 -1.08 -14.54
CA ASP A 231 -8.46 -0.33 -15.29
C ASP A 231 -7.58 0.57 -14.42
N HIS A 232 -7.93 0.73 -13.14
CA HIS A 232 -7.20 1.58 -12.18
C HIS A 232 -6.73 0.73 -11.00
N PRO A 233 -5.47 0.23 -10.98
CA PRO A 233 -4.90 -0.39 -9.79
C PRO A 233 -4.87 0.59 -8.61
N GLY A 234 -4.91 0.06 -7.39
CA GLY A 234 -4.90 0.83 -6.17
C GLY A 234 -3.61 1.60 -5.93
N TRP A 235 -3.75 2.64 -5.11
CA TRP A 235 -2.65 3.53 -4.72
C TRP A 235 -1.37 2.86 -4.20
N PRO A 236 -1.40 1.74 -3.44
CA PRO A 236 -0.17 1.13 -2.91
C PRO A 236 0.84 0.71 -3.99
N LEU A 237 0.39 0.51 -5.23
CA LEU A 237 1.27 0.14 -6.35
C LEU A 237 2.24 1.28 -6.75
N ARG A 238 1.89 2.56 -6.51
CA ARG A 238 2.64 3.71 -7.06
C ARG A 238 4.12 3.72 -6.66
N ASN A 239 4.38 3.68 -5.35
CA ASN A 239 5.74 3.72 -4.83
C ASN A 239 6.47 2.39 -5.04
N ALA A 240 5.73 1.27 -5.08
CA ALA A 240 6.28 -0.05 -5.38
C ALA A 240 6.85 -0.15 -6.81
N LEU A 241 6.17 0.45 -7.80
CA LEU A 241 6.70 0.52 -9.17
C LEU A 241 7.97 1.38 -9.27
N LEU A 242 8.06 2.45 -8.47
CA LEU A 242 9.27 3.26 -8.41
C LEU A 242 10.41 2.51 -7.71
N LEU A 243 10.12 1.70 -6.68
CA LEU A 243 11.10 0.80 -6.08
C LEU A 243 11.63 -0.19 -7.12
N ALA A 244 10.74 -0.83 -7.88
CA ALA A 244 11.14 -1.76 -8.93
C ALA A 244 12.03 -1.08 -9.99
N ALA A 245 11.67 0.11 -10.43
CA ALA A 245 12.48 0.89 -11.38
C ALA A 245 13.87 1.26 -10.80
N ALA A 246 13.92 1.74 -9.56
CA ALA A 246 15.14 2.27 -8.94
C ALA A 246 16.11 1.18 -8.47
N ARG A 247 15.59 0.12 -7.83
CA ARG A 247 16.41 -0.93 -7.21
C ARG A 247 16.57 -2.15 -8.09
N TRP A 248 15.47 -2.66 -8.62
CA TRP A 248 15.47 -3.88 -9.43
C TRP A 248 15.94 -3.61 -10.85
N LYS A 249 15.90 -2.33 -11.28
CA LYS A 249 16.31 -1.86 -12.60
C LYS A 249 15.63 -2.64 -13.73
N VAL A 250 14.40 -3.08 -13.47
CA VAL A 250 13.56 -3.76 -14.46
C VAL A 250 12.97 -2.73 -15.42
N GLU A 251 13.03 -3.00 -16.72
CA GLU A 251 12.39 -2.15 -17.74
C GLU A 251 10.92 -2.51 -17.92
N ARG A 252 10.60 -3.79 -17.73
CA ARG A 252 9.25 -4.34 -17.80
C ARG A 252 8.97 -5.23 -16.62
N LEU A 253 7.77 -5.12 -16.07
CA LEU A 253 7.34 -5.85 -14.90
C LEU A 253 5.89 -6.28 -15.05
N THR A 254 5.63 -7.58 -14.89
CA THR A 254 4.28 -8.09 -14.70
C THR A 254 3.78 -7.65 -13.32
N VAL A 255 2.57 -7.07 -13.29
CA VAL A 255 1.87 -6.72 -12.06
C VAL A 255 0.65 -7.62 -11.89
N VAL A 256 0.37 -8.03 -10.66
CA VAL A 256 -0.86 -8.73 -10.25
C VAL A 256 -1.51 -7.95 -9.12
N CYS A 257 -2.64 -7.31 -9.42
CA CYS A 257 -3.48 -6.66 -8.42
C CYS A 257 -4.47 -7.68 -7.88
N VAL A 258 -4.19 -8.15 -6.67
CA VAL A 258 -4.96 -9.21 -6.01
C VAL A 258 -6.18 -8.62 -5.34
N ARG A 259 -7.34 -9.11 -5.75
CA ARG A 259 -8.65 -8.78 -5.21
C ARG A 259 -9.35 -10.04 -4.76
N GLU A 260 -10.32 -9.86 -3.89
CA GLU A 260 -10.94 -10.95 -3.17
C GLU A 260 -12.40 -11.14 -3.55
N ALA A 261 -12.85 -12.39 -3.45
CA ALA A 261 -14.26 -12.71 -3.35
C ALA A 261 -14.41 -13.82 -2.31
N ARG A 262 -15.34 -13.63 -1.36
CA ARG A 262 -15.60 -14.61 -0.28
C ARG A 262 -14.33 -14.95 0.54
N GLY A 263 -13.48 -13.94 0.79
CA GLY A 263 -12.29 -14.04 1.65
C GLY A 263 -11.05 -14.67 1.00
N ARG A 264 -11.11 -14.99 -0.30
CA ARG A 264 -10.01 -15.59 -1.07
C ARG A 264 -9.66 -14.75 -2.28
N CYS A 265 -8.43 -14.86 -2.76
CA CYS A 265 -8.00 -14.32 -4.04
C CYS A 265 -8.93 -14.85 -5.14
N ASP A 266 -9.57 -13.94 -5.86
CA ASP A 266 -10.48 -14.29 -6.95
C ASP A 266 -9.85 -13.96 -8.31
N PRO A 267 -9.55 -14.96 -9.16
CA PRO A 267 -8.97 -14.73 -10.47
C PRO A 267 -9.81 -13.88 -11.44
N ALA A 268 -11.13 -13.83 -11.24
CA ALA A 268 -12.02 -13.09 -12.14
C ALA A 268 -11.99 -11.58 -11.84
N THR A 269 -11.90 -11.20 -10.57
CA THR A 269 -11.83 -9.79 -10.14
C THR A 269 -10.41 -9.27 -10.05
N SER A 270 -9.43 -10.12 -9.70
CA SER A 270 -8.00 -9.77 -9.72
C SER A 270 -7.56 -9.43 -11.13
N VAL A 271 -6.63 -8.48 -11.27
CA VAL A 271 -6.16 -8.02 -12.59
C VAL A 271 -4.66 -8.17 -12.76
N SER A 272 -4.23 -8.42 -13.99
CA SER A 272 -2.83 -8.48 -14.37
C SER A 272 -2.54 -7.72 -15.65
N PHE A 273 -1.36 -7.10 -15.69
CA PHE A 273 -0.86 -6.30 -16.81
C PHE A 273 0.65 -6.15 -16.75
N GLU A 274 1.24 -5.81 -17.89
CA GLU A 274 2.65 -5.43 -18.00
C GLU A 274 2.80 -3.92 -17.79
N VAL A 275 3.81 -3.54 -17.02
CA VAL A 275 4.21 -2.15 -16.80
C VAL A 275 5.59 -1.93 -17.39
N GLU A 276 5.75 -0.86 -18.17
CA GLU A 276 7.04 -0.29 -18.54
C GLU A 276 7.47 0.70 -17.45
N CYS A 277 8.58 0.35 -16.78
CA CYS A 277 9.17 1.15 -15.72
C CYS A 277 10.10 2.21 -16.33
N PRO A 278 10.03 3.47 -15.88
CA PRO A 278 10.92 4.51 -16.36
C PRO A 278 12.34 4.28 -15.82
N GLN A 279 13.34 4.67 -16.60
CA GLN A 279 14.71 4.75 -16.09
C GLN A 279 14.80 5.83 -15.02
N VAL A 280 15.38 5.49 -13.87
CA VAL A 280 15.61 6.44 -12.78
C VAL A 280 17.01 7.05 -12.95
N PRO A 281 17.13 8.37 -13.20
CA PRO A 281 18.42 9.01 -13.39
C PRO A 281 19.33 8.88 -12.16
N ALA A 282 20.64 8.88 -12.39
CA ALA A 282 21.60 8.98 -11.31
C ALA A 282 21.39 10.30 -10.53
N GLY A 283 21.22 10.22 -9.21
CA GLY A 283 21.02 11.39 -8.34
C GLY A 283 19.58 11.93 -8.29
N TRP A 284 18.59 11.14 -8.71
CA TRP A 284 17.16 11.44 -8.50
C TRP A 284 16.81 11.50 -7.00
#